data_AF-A0ABD0S324-F1
#
_entry.id   AF-A0ABD0S324-F1
#
_cell.length_a   1.000
_cell.length_b   1.000
_cell.length_c   1.000
_cell.angle_alpha   90.00
_cell.angle_beta   90.00
_cell.angle_gamma   90.00
#
_symmetry.space_group_name_H-M   'P 1'
#
loop_
_entity.id
_entity.type
_entity.pdbx_description
1 polymer ?
#
loop_
_entity_poly.entity_id
_entity_poly.type
_entity_poly.pdbx_seq_one_letter_code
_entity_poly.pdbx_strand_id
1 'polypeptide(L)'
;ILPPPFVPDSKTVYAKNLDDVGAFSTDDDKNFFDEFASGNISIPWQEEMIETGIYGELNVWGPNGTVPNDLRRESILEQPPKSSTCCVS
;
A
#
# COMPACT_ATOMS: atom_id res chain seq x y z
N ILE A 1 -28.38 -7.70 3.53
CA ILE A 1 -27.73 -6.43 3.09
C ILE A 1 -28.81 -5.60 2.42
N LEU A 2 -28.95 -4.33 2.77
CA LEU A 2 -29.92 -3.42 2.15
C LEU A 2 -29.21 -2.51 1.14
N PRO A 3 -29.74 -2.33 -0.08
CA PRO A 3 -29.14 -1.43 -1.05
C PRO A 3 -29.27 0.03 -0.59
N PRO A 4 -28.27 0.88 -0.89
CA PRO A 4 -28.38 2.30 -0.59
C PRO A 4 -29.50 2.94 -1.46
N PRO A 5 -30.18 3.98 -0.96
CA PRO A 5 -31.25 4.67 -1.70
C PRO A 5 -30.72 5.50 -2.88
N PHE A 6 -29.41 5.74 -2.93
CA PHE A 6 -28.72 6.47 -3.99
C PHE A 6 -27.38 5.79 -4.28
N VAL A 7 -27.08 5.62 -5.57
CA VAL A 7 -25.80 5.12 -6.07
C VAL A 7 -25.22 6.22 -6.98
N PRO A 8 -24.07 6.82 -6.63
CA PRO A 8 -23.43 7.84 -7.46
C PRO A 8 -23.10 7.31 -8.85
N ASP A 9 -23.23 8.16 -9.87
CA ASP A 9 -22.76 7.83 -11.21
C ASP A 9 -21.23 7.82 -11.24
N SER A 10 -20.66 6.67 -11.58
CA SER A 10 -19.21 6.45 -11.73
C SER A 10 -18.50 7.44 -12.67
N LYS A 11 -19.24 8.06 -13.60
CA LYS A 11 -18.68 9.02 -14.57
C LYS A 11 -18.74 10.48 -14.10
N THR A 12 -19.39 10.75 -12.97
CA THR A 12 -19.60 12.12 -12.46
C THR A 12 -18.69 12.39 -11.28
N VAL A 13 -17.95 13.50 -11.33
CA VAL A 13 -17.15 13.99 -10.20
C VAL A 13 -18.02 14.91 -9.33
N TYR A 14 -18.32 14.47 -8.11
CA TYR A 14 -19.17 15.19 -7.16
C TYR A 14 -18.37 16.19 -6.32
N ALA A 15 -17.70 17.14 -6.97
CA ALA A 15 -16.90 18.19 -6.33
C ALA A 15 -16.99 19.52 -7.12
N LYS A 16 -16.49 20.62 -6.54
CA LYS A 16 -16.33 21.90 -7.26
C LYS A 16 -15.21 21.79 -8.31
N ASN A 17 -15.23 22.69 -9.28
CA ASN A 17 -14.12 22.79 -10.23
C ASN A 17 -12.85 23.26 -9.53
N LEU A 18 -11.70 22.84 -10.06
CA LEU A 18 -10.39 23.27 -9.56
C LEU A 18 -10.22 24.79 -9.64
N ASP A 19 -10.78 25.42 -10.68
CA ASP A 19 -10.72 26.88 -10.89
C ASP A 19 -11.47 27.68 -9.80
N ASP A 20 -12.37 27.03 -9.05
CA ASP A 20 -13.13 27.64 -7.96
C ASP A 20 -12.45 27.47 -6.59
N VAL A 21 -11.24 26.89 -6.53
CA VAL A 21 -10.47 26.67 -5.31
C VAL A 21 -9.31 27.67 -5.24
N GLY A 22 -9.31 28.52 -4.22
CA GLY A 22 -8.23 29.50 -3.99
C GLY A 22 -6.91 28.84 -3.59
N ALA A 23 -5.79 29.51 -3.91
CA ALA A 23 -4.46 29.07 -3.50
C ALA A 23 -4.15 29.49 -2.05
N PHE A 24 -3.46 28.63 -1.30
CA PHE A 24 -3.01 28.87 0.06
C PHE A 24 -1.48 28.95 0.12
N SER A 25 -0.94 29.64 1.12
CA SER A 25 0.50 29.63 1.44
C SER A 25 0.88 28.41 2.26
N THR A 26 2.13 27.96 2.13
CA THR A 26 2.72 26.86 2.90
C THR A 26 3.76 27.37 3.90
N ASP A 27 3.68 26.87 5.13
CA ASP A 27 4.71 27.02 6.17
C ASP A 27 5.45 25.67 6.34
N ASP A 28 6.77 25.70 6.55
CA ASP A 28 7.61 24.50 6.64
C ASP A 28 7.78 24.02 8.10
N ASP A 29 7.06 22.96 8.51
CA ASP A 29 7.29 22.26 9.79
C ASP A 29 7.62 20.77 9.57
N LYS A 30 8.90 20.48 9.36
CA LYS A 30 9.40 19.12 9.08
C LYS A 30 9.16 18.14 10.23
N ASN A 31 9.25 18.60 11.48
CA ASN A 31 9.09 17.71 12.63
C ASN A 31 7.64 17.21 12.72
N PHE A 32 6.67 18.09 12.47
CA PHE A 32 5.27 17.71 12.39
C PHE A 32 5.01 16.73 11.23
N PHE A 33 5.59 16.98 10.05
CA PHE A 33 5.40 16.10 8.90
C PHE A 33 5.95 14.69 9.15
N ASP A 34 7.12 14.59 9.80
CA ASP A 34 7.74 13.30 10.13
C ASP A 34 6.92 12.51 11.17
N GLU A 35 6.37 13.18 12.18
CA GLU A 35 5.49 12.55 13.18
C GLU A 35 4.15 12.13 12.56
N PHE A 36 3.58 12.96 11.69
CA PHE A 36 2.30 12.70 11.03
C PHE A 36 2.37 11.52 10.06
N ALA A 37 3.50 11.35 9.35
CA ALA A 37 3.71 10.32 8.34
C ALA A 37 3.95 8.92 8.92
N SER A 38 3.00 8.41 9.70
CA SER A 38 3.03 7.08 10.34
C SER A 38 3.09 5.88 9.37
N GLY A 39 2.97 6.12 8.06
CA GLY A 39 3.04 5.08 7.04
C GLY A 39 1.73 4.31 6.89
N ASN A 40 1.82 3.01 6.60
CA ASN A 40 0.66 2.17 6.35
C ASN A 40 -0.04 1.79 7.66
N ILE A 41 -1.37 1.93 7.68
CA ILE A 41 -2.19 1.43 8.78
C ILE A 41 -2.46 -0.05 8.56
N SER A 42 -2.10 -0.88 9.54
CA SER A 42 -1.99 -2.34 9.36
C SER A 42 -3.26 -3.02 8.85
N ILE A 43 -4.43 -2.69 9.39
CA ILE A 43 -5.69 -3.36 9.03
C ILE A 43 -6.12 -3.00 7.59
N PRO A 44 -6.30 -1.71 7.22
CA PRO A 44 -6.66 -1.34 5.85
C PRO A 44 -5.67 -1.86 4.80
N TRP A 45 -4.37 -1.86 5.12
CA TRP A 45 -3.35 -2.36 4.21
C TRP A 45 -3.44 -3.90 4.00
N GLN A 46 -3.76 -4.65 5.06
CA GLN A 46 -4.00 -6.09 4.92
C GLN A 46 -5.28 -6.39 4.13
N GLU A 47 -6.34 -5.62 4.36
CA GLU A 47 -7.58 -5.72 3.58
C GLU A 47 -7.31 -5.45 2.10
N GLU A 48 -6.57 -4.39 1.77
CA GLU A 48 -6.14 -4.07 0.40
C GLU A 48 -5.38 -5.24 -0.24
N MET A 49 -4.40 -5.82 0.47
CA MET A 49 -3.62 -6.96 -0.02
C MET A 49 -4.48 -8.19 -0.33
N ILE A 50 -5.56 -8.39 0.43
CA ILE A 50 -6.51 -9.50 0.23
C ILE A 50 -7.48 -9.20 -0.92
N GLU A 51 -8.09 -8.01 -0.93
CA GLU A 51 -9.10 -7.59 -1.91
C GLU A 51 -8.54 -7.46 -3.32
N THR A 52 -7.29 -7.00 -3.44
CA THR A 52 -6.57 -6.92 -4.72
C THR A 52 -6.03 -8.28 -5.19
N GLY A 53 -6.13 -9.32 -4.36
CA GLY A 53 -5.65 -10.67 -4.66
C GLY A 53 -4.14 -10.88 -4.47
N ILE A 54 -3.37 -9.83 -4.18
CA ILE A 54 -1.90 -9.88 -4.03
C ILE A 54 -1.49 -10.90 -2.97
N TYR A 55 -2.21 -10.95 -1.84
CA TYR A 55 -1.95 -11.94 -0.80
C TYR A 55 -2.08 -13.36 -1.33
N GLY A 56 -3.09 -13.66 -2.14
CA GLY A 56 -3.28 -15.00 -2.72
C GLY A 56 -2.19 -15.38 -3.72
N GLU A 57 -1.66 -14.41 -4.46
CA GLU A 57 -0.59 -14.64 -5.43
C GLU A 57 0.78 -14.82 -4.78
N LEU A 58 1.07 -14.08 -3.71
CA LEU A 58 2.39 -14.07 -3.07
C LEU A 58 2.51 -15.06 -1.90
N ASN A 59 1.44 -15.29 -1.15
CA ASN A 59 1.47 -16.16 0.03
C ASN A 59 1.32 -17.64 -0.35
N VAL A 60 2.29 -18.18 -1.09
CA VAL A 60 2.25 -19.53 -1.65
C VAL A 60 3.12 -20.51 -0.87
N TRP A 61 2.65 -21.77 -0.78
CA TRP A 61 3.41 -22.89 -0.23
C TRP A 61 3.97 -23.76 -1.35
N GLY A 62 5.04 -24.51 -1.05
CA GLY A 62 5.61 -25.46 -2.00
C GLY A 62 4.70 -26.69 -2.22
N PRO A 63 5.07 -27.57 -3.17
CA PRO A 63 4.31 -28.78 -3.48
C PRO A 63 4.01 -29.61 -2.22
N ASN A 64 2.78 -30.13 -2.10
CA ASN A 64 2.33 -30.88 -0.91
C ASN A 64 2.41 -30.10 0.42
N GLY A 65 2.38 -28.76 0.38
CA GLY A 65 2.42 -27.92 1.58
C GLY A 65 3.82 -27.80 2.19
N THR A 66 4.88 -28.08 1.42
CA THR A 66 6.26 -27.91 1.90
C THR A 66 6.59 -26.44 2.15
N VAL A 67 7.47 -26.21 3.12
CA VAL A 67 7.95 -24.86 3.48
C VAL A 67 8.62 -24.20 2.27
N PRO A 68 8.17 -23.00 1.85
CA PRO A 68 8.78 -22.26 0.75
C PRO A 68 10.19 -21.77 1.11
N ASN A 69 10.97 -21.41 0.08
CA ASN A 69 12.41 -21.18 0.23
C ASN A 69 12.76 -20.04 1.19
N ASP A 70 11.95 -18.98 1.21
CA ASP A 70 12.06 -17.79 2.06
C ASP A 70 11.82 -18.10 3.55
N LEU A 71 11.08 -19.15 3.87
CA LEU A 71 10.80 -19.58 5.24
C LEU A 71 11.79 -20.63 5.79
N ARG A 72 12.72 -21.14 4.96
CA ARG A 72 13.76 -22.08 5.41
C ARG A 72 14.76 -21.36 6.31
N ARG A 73 15.30 -22.03 7.34
CA ARG A 73 16.32 -21.40 8.20
C ARG A 73 17.62 -21.12 7.45
N GLU A 74 17.92 -21.95 6.47
CA GLU A 74 19.17 -21.90 5.70
C GLU A 74 19.18 -20.73 4.71
N SER A 75 18.01 -20.23 4.28
CA SER A 75 17.92 -19.10 3.35
C SER A 75 18.33 -17.76 3.97
N ILE A 76 18.28 -17.64 5.30
CA ILE A 76 18.72 -16.44 6.04
C ILE A 76 20.22 -16.19 5.83
N LEU A 77 21.00 -17.24 5.55
CA LEU A 77 22.44 -17.16 5.28
C LEU A 77 22.75 -16.99 3.79
N GLU A 78 21.78 -17.21 2.92
CA GLU A 78 21.92 -17.07 1.48
C GLU A 78 21.84 -15.57 1.17
N GLN A 79 22.98 -14.94 0.88
CA GLN A 79 23.02 -13.51 0.57
C GLN A 79 22.03 -13.22 -0.57
N PRO A 80 21.16 -12.21 -0.45
CA PRO A 80 20.32 -11.83 -1.57
C PRO A 80 21.23 -11.52 -2.77
N PRO A 81 20.84 -11.92 -4.00
CA PRO A 81 21.57 -11.49 -5.18
C PRO A 81 21.68 -9.97 -5.12
N LYS A 82 22.90 -9.44 -5.26
CA LYS A 82 23.21 -8.01 -5.12
C LYS A 82 22.20 -7.21 -5.94
N SER A 83 21.24 -6.57 -5.26
CA SER A 83 20.31 -5.67 -5.90
C SER A 83 21.09 -4.43 -6.33
N SER A 84 21.35 -4.33 -7.63
CA SER A 84 21.82 -3.11 -8.25
C SER A 84 20.62 -2.18 -8.37
N THR A 85 20.72 -0.98 -7.80
CA THR A 85 19.79 0.16 -7.85
C THR A 85 19.13 0.47 -6.51
N CYS A 86 19.80 1.34 -5.75
CA CYS A 86 19.27 2.61 -5.22
C CYS A 86 20.38 3.24 -4.35
N CYS A 87 21.34 3.92 -4.98
CA CYS A 87 22.16 4.90 -4.29
C CYS A 87 21.39 6.22 -4.34
N VAL A 88 20.81 6.64 -3.22
CA VAL A 88 20.39 8.03 -3.05
C VAL A 88 21.68 8.85 -2.99
N SER A 89 21.86 9.74 -3.97
CA SER A 89 22.96 10.70 -4.03
C SER A 89 22.78 11.82 -3.01
#